data_AF-A0A6J7I1A3-F1
#
_entry.id   AF-A0A6J7I1A3-F1
#
_cell.length_a   1.000
_cell.length_b   1.000
_cell.length_c   1.000
_cell.angle_alpha   90.00
_cell.angle_beta   90.00
_cell.angle_gamma   90.00
#
_symmetry.space_group_name_H-M   'P 1'
#
loop_
_entity.id
_entity.type
_entity.pdbx_description
1 polymer ?
#
loop_
_entity_poly.entity_id
_entity_poly.type
_entity_poly.pdbx_seq_one_letter_code
_entity_poly.pdbx_strand_id
1 'polypeptide(L)'
;MFTPVKIVRFWLPALIFLIGAVMLVVSPDIVGLEGAALMLGGGLGVVVSNRIHQMGLKGEKDRDDEMGARQFMERYGVWPDEASEEVLDRAERAGDIEPRTPPAEEVQPPRVDPHNRPPRSSSRPDGRTRSPERRTGPRPGRRVPRR
;
A
#
# COMPACT_ATOMS: atom_id res chain seq x y z
N MET A 1 3.89 9.61 -4.74
CA MET A 1 2.47 9.79 -4.36
C MET A 1 2.38 10.19 -2.89
N PHE A 2 1.90 11.40 -2.61
CA PHE A 2 1.64 11.86 -1.25
C PHE A 2 0.39 11.16 -0.73
N THR A 3 0.54 10.11 0.08
CA THR A 3 -0.61 9.57 0.80
C THR A 3 -0.94 10.51 1.96
N PRO A 4 -2.22 10.83 2.21
CA PRO A 4 -2.64 11.77 3.26
C PRO A 4 -2.07 11.39 4.64
N VAL A 5 -1.92 10.08 4.88
CA VAL A 5 -1.30 9.52 6.08
C VAL A 5 0.16 9.95 6.26
N LYS A 6 0.94 10.06 5.16
CA LYS A 6 2.34 10.53 5.22
C LYS A 6 2.43 12.03 5.47
N ILE A 7 1.47 12.81 4.97
CA ILE A 7 1.40 14.25 5.21
C ILE A 7 1.22 14.51 6.70
N VAL A 8 0.13 14.02 7.29
CA VAL A 8 -0.16 14.28 8.70
C VAL A 8 0.94 13.74 9.61
N ARG A 9 1.50 12.58 9.27
CA ARG A 9 2.46 11.88 10.13
C ARG A 9 3.87 12.45 10.11
N PHE A 10 4.30 13.04 9.01
CA PHE A 10 5.66 13.56 8.86
C PHE A 10 5.72 15.06 8.68
N TRP A 11 4.79 15.64 7.91
CA TRP A 11 4.81 17.07 7.62
C TRP A 11 4.30 17.91 8.78
N LEU A 12 3.31 17.44 9.55
CA LEU A 12 2.83 18.17 10.73
C LEU A 12 3.94 18.32 11.79
N PRO A 13 4.58 17.24 12.29
CA PRO A 13 5.66 17.39 13.26
C PRO A 13 6.86 18.13 12.67
N ALA A 14 7.23 17.86 11.40
CA ALA A 14 8.33 18.59 10.76
C ALA A 14 8.09 20.09 10.68
N LEU A 15 6.84 20.53 10.40
CA LEU A 15 6.48 21.93 10.37
C LEU A 15 6.57 22.56 11.78
N ILE A 16 6.12 21.84 12.82
CA ILE A 16 6.23 22.32 14.21
C ILE A 16 7.71 22.48 14.60
N PHE A 17 8.56 21.50 14.28
CA PHE A 17 10.00 21.59 14.51
C PHE A 17 10.64 22.74 13.73
N LEU A 18 10.23 22.95 12.48
CA LEU A 18 10.71 24.04 11.64
C LEU A 18 10.34 25.40 12.23
N ILE A 19 9.10 25.58 12.69
CA ILE A 19 8.66 26.83 13.34
C ILE A 19 9.47 27.09 14.61
N GLY A 20 9.68 26.07 15.46
CA GLY A 20 10.53 26.19 16.64
C GLY A 20 11.97 26.59 16.31
N ALA A 21 12.55 26.00 15.26
CA ALA A 21 13.89 26.35 14.79
C ALA A 21 13.96 27.78 14.23
N VAL A 22 12.96 28.21 13.47
CA VAL A 22 12.86 29.59 12.96
C VAL A 22 12.78 30.58 14.11
N MET A 23 12.04 30.25 15.17
CA MET A 23 11.90 31.12 16.34
C MET A 23 13.25 31.37 17.05
N LEU A 24 14.09 30.33 17.17
CA LEU A 24 15.47 30.45 17.68
C LEU A 24 16.37 31.37 16.83
N VAL A 25 16.16 31.40 15.52
CA VAL A 25 16.96 32.23 14.61
C VAL A 25 16.50 33.68 14.63
N VAL A 26 15.19 33.93 14.70
CA VAL A 26 14.61 35.27 14.64
C VAL A 26 14.70 35.99 15.99
N SER A 27 14.57 35.27 17.10
CA SER A 27 14.57 35.83 18.44
C SER A 27 15.46 34.98 19.36
N PRO A 28 16.78 35.23 19.41
CA PRO A 28 17.71 34.50 20.27
C PRO A 28 17.69 35.03 21.71
N ASP A 29 16.54 35.46 22.21
CA ASP A 29 16.32 35.93 23.57
C ASP A 29 15.64 34.83 24.42
N ILE A 30 15.43 35.12 25.70
CA ILE A 30 14.80 34.17 26.63
C ILE A 30 13.40 33.76 26.14
N VAL A 31 12.65 34.70 25.57
CA VAL A 31 11.29 34.47 25.07
C VAL A 31 11.30 33.56 23.85
N GLY A 32 12.24 33.76 22.91
CA GLY A 32 12.39 32.87 21.77
C GLY A 32 12.87 31.48 22.16
N LEU A 33 13.72 31.35 23.19
CA LEU A 33 14.13 30.05 23.72
C LEU A 33 12.96 29.29 24.37
N GLU A 34 12.14 29.96 25.18
CA GLU A 34 10.93 29.38 25.77
C GLU A 34 9.93 28.96 24.69
N GLY A 35 9.67 29.82 23.70
CA GLY A 35 8.79 29.51 22.59
C GLY A 35 9.29 28.33 21.75
N ALA A 36 10.59 28.28 21.47
CA ALA A 36 11.20 27.13 20.79
C ALA A 36 11.08 25.85 21.61
N ALA A 37 11.35 25.89 22.93
CA ALA A 37 11.21 24.72 23.79
C ALA A 37 9.78 24.17 23.80
N LEU A 38 8.77 25.06 23.86
CA LEU A 38 7.36 24.67 23.75
C LEU A 38 7.03 24.03 22.40
N MET A 39 7.54 24.60 21.29
CA MET A 39 7.31 24.04 19.96
C MET A 39 8.00 22.69 19.77
N LEU A 40 9.27 22.56 20.20
CA LEU A 40 10.02 21.31 20.14
C LEU A 40 9.35 20.23 21.00
N GLY A 41 8.90 20.59 22.21
CA GLY A 41 8.17 19.70 23.11
C GLY A 41 6.83 19.25 22.51
N GLY A 42 6.06 20.19 21.95
CA GLY A 42 4.80 19.89 21.26
C GLY A 42 5.00 19.00 20.03
N GLY A 43 6.00 19.31 19.20
CA GLY A 43 6.37 18.51 18.02
C GLY A 43 6.77 17.09 18.40
N LEU A 44 7.58 16.93 19.45
CA LEU A 44 7.97 15.63 19.97
C LEU A 44 6.76 14.86 20.53
N GLY A 45 5.86 15.54 21.25
CA GLY A 45 4.62 14.97 21.76
C GLY A 45 3.74 14.39 20.64
N VAL A 46 3.61 15.11 19.52
CA VAL A 46 2.89 14.62 18.34
C VAL A 46 3.54 13.36 17.76
N VAL A 47 4.87 13.34 17.63
CA VAL A 47 5.61 12.17 17.13
C VAL A 47 5.37 10.95 18.01
N VAL A 48 5.49 11.12 19.33
CA VAL A 48 5.28 10.05 20.32
C VAL A 48 3.84 9.56 20.30
N SER A 49 2.86 10.46 20.31
CA SER A 49 1.43 10.11 20.24
C SER A 49 1.12 9.28 19.00
N ASN A 50 1.58 9.73 17.83
CA ASN A 50 1.41 8.98 16.58
C ASN A 50 2.11 7.60 16.63
N ARG A 51 3.26 7.49 17.30
CA ARG A 51 3.97 6.21 17.44
C ARG A 51 3.20 5.23 18.30
N ILE A 52 2.63 5.67 19.43
CA ILE A 52 1.81 4.85 20.31
C ILE A 52 0.53 4.39 19.60
N HIS A 53 -0.15 5.30 18.89
CA HIS A 53 -1.34 4.93 18.10
C HIS A 53 -1.03 3.85 17.07
N GLN A 54 0.12 3.93 16.38
CA GLN A 54 0.52 2.88 15.45
C GLN A 54 0.72 1.53 16.15
N MET A 55 1.33 1.52 17.34
CA MET A 55 1.50 0.29 18.11
C MET A 55 0.16 -0.30 18.53
N GLY A 56 -0.79 0.54 18.95
CA GLY A 56 -2.15 0.11 19.30
C GLY A 56 -2.90 -0.51 18.13
N LEU A 57 -2.85 0.10 16.94
CA LEU A 57 -3.49 -0.43 15.74
C LEU A 57 -2.90 -1.76 15.28
N LYS A 58 -1.58 -1.95 15.46
CA LYS A 58 -0.96 -3.25 15.15
C LYS A 58 -1.48 -4.35 16.08
N GLY A 59 -1.59 -4.04 17.38
CA GLY A 59 -2.10 -5.00 18.37
C GLY A 59 -3.57 -5.34 18.18
N GLU A 60 -4.39 -4.45 17.63
CA GLU A 60 -5.80 -4.75 17.31
C GLU A 60 -5.90 -5.87 16.27
N LYS A 61 -5.10 -5.78 15.20
CA LYS A 61 -5.08 -6.83 14.18
C LYS A 61 -4.68 -8.19 14.77
N ASP A 62 -3.66 -8.24 15.61
CA ASP A 62 -3.23 -9.48 16.25
C ASP A 62 -4.35 -10.07 17.14
N ARG A 63 -5.13 -9.21 17.83
CA ARG A 63 -6.31 -9.63 18.61
C ARG A 63 -7.44 -10.15 17.73
N ASP A 64 -7.73 -9.49 16.63
CA ASP A 64 -8.77 -9.92 15.69
C ASP A 64 -8.42 -11.27 15.05
N ASP A 65 -7.15 -11.44 14.65
CA ASP A 65 -6.63 -12.68 14.08
C ASP A 65 -6.73 -13.83 15.12
N GLU A 66 -6.38 -13.57 16.40
CA GLU A 66 -6.53 -14.54 17.49
C GLU A 66 -8.01 -14.87 17.80
N MET A 67 -8.89 -13.86 17.84
CA MET A 67 -10.32 -14.06 18.04
C MET A 67 -10.95 -14.88 16.92
N GLY A 68 -10.51 -14.69 15.67
CA GLY A 68 -10.91 -15.51 14.53
C GLY A 68 -10.47 -16.95 14.68
N ALA A 69 -9.20 -17.17 15.08
CA ALA A 69 -8.67 -18.52 15.31
C ALA A 69 -9.40 -19.26 16.44
N ARG A 70 -9.77 -18.56 17.52
CA ARG A 70 -10.56 -19.14 18.62
C ARG A 70 -11.97 -19.56 18.18
N GLN A 71 -12.65 -18.72 17.40
CA GLN A 71 -13.97 -19.04 16.84
C GLN A 71 -13.91 -20.26 15.90
N PHE A 72 -12.86 -20.33 15.09
CA PHE A 72 -12.60 -21.48 14.23
C PHE A 72 -12.41 -22.76 15.07
N MET A 73 -11.58 -22.71 16.11
CA MET A 73 -11.36 -23.84 17.02
C MET A 73 -12.65 -24.29 17.71
N GLU A 74 -13.49 -23.36 18.18
CA GLU A 74 -14.77 -23.70 18.82
C GLU A 74 -15.70 -24.47 17.87
N ARG A 75 -15.69 -24.10 16.58
CA ARG A 75 -16.56 -24.71 15.56
C ARG A 75 -16.05 -26.02 15.00
N TYR A 76 -14.75 -26.12 14.75
CA TYR A 76 -14.13 -27.24 14.04
C TYR A 76 -13.30 -28.16 14.94
N GLY A 77 -13.06 -27.77 16.19
CA GLY A 77 -12.33 -28.57 17.18
C GLY A 77 -10.82 -28.63 16.96
N VAL A 78 -10.28 -27.84 16.03
CA VAL A 78 -8.86 -27.79 15.64
C VAL A 78 -8.46 -26.35 15.35
N TRP A 79 -7.20 -26.01 15.57
CA TRP A 79 -6.69 -24.68 15.20
C TRP A 79 -6.56 -24.53 13.68
N PRO A 80 -6.75 -23.32 13.11
CA PRO A 80 -6.71 -23.11 11.67
C PRO A 80 -5.35 -23.38 11.03
N ASP A 81 -4.24 -23.29 11.78
CA ASP A 81 -2.89 -23.63 11.34
C ASP A 81 -2.61 -25.16 11.36
N GLU A 82 -3.40 -25.91 12.11
CA GLU A 82 -3.32 -27.38 12.23
C GLU A 82 -4.42 -28.11 11.44
N ALA A 83 -5.39 -27.36 10.91
CA ALA A 83 -6.54 -27.90 10.19
C ALA A 83 -6.11 -28.52 8.86
N SER A 84 -6.80 -29.59 8.45
CA SER A 84 -6.64 -30.14 7.11
C SER A 84 -7.28 -29.23 6.05
N GLU A 85 -6.76 -29.26 4.82
CA GLU A 85 -7.29 -28.47 3.70
C GLU A 85 -8.81 -28.67 3.52
N GLU A 86 -9.33 -29.88 3.75
CA GLU A 86 -10.77 -30.15 3.67
C GLU A 86 -11.62 -29.36 4.68
N VAL A 87 -11.09 -29.14 5.88
CA VAL A 87 -11.76 -28.38 6.95
C VAL A 87 -11.68 -26.88 6.63
N LEU A 88 -10.56 -26.44 6.09
CA LEU A 88 -10.31 -25.06 5.69
C LEU A 88 -11.20 -24.66 4.51
N ASP A 89 -11.31 -25.50 3.49
CA ASP A 89 -12.23 -25.32 2.36
C ASP A 89 -13.70 -25.27 2.81
N ARG A 90 -14.04 -26.02 3.86
CA ARG A 90 -15.38 -26.01 4.45
C ARG A 90 -15.63 -24.70 5.18
N ALA A 91 -14.67 -24.23 5.95
CA ALA A 91 -14.76 -22.96 6.68
C ALA A 91 -14.81 -21.76 5.73
N GLU A 92 -14.02 -21.76 4.66
CA GLU A 92 -14.06 -20.72 3.63
C GLU A 92 -15.43 -20.68 2.94
N ARG A 93 -15.98 -21.85 2.55
CA ARG A 93 -17.34 -21.94 1.98
C ARG A 93 -18.44 -21.50 2.95
N ALA A 94 -18.24 -21.69 4.25
CA ALA A 94 -19.15 -21.23 5.30
C ALA A 94 -19.00 -19.72 5.58
N GLY A 95 -17.91 -19.09 5.12
CA GLY A 95 -17.58 -17.70 5.39
C GLY A 95 -16.99 -17.47 6.80
N ASP A 96 -16.51 -18.53 7.45
CA ASP A 96 -15.98 -18.48 8.82
C ASP A 96 -14.50 -18.02 8.86
N ILE A 97 -13.81 -18.03 7.72
CA ILE A 97 -12.44 -17.50 7.55
C ILE A 97 -12.37 -16.62 6.31
N GLU A 98 -11.45 -15.65 6.32
CA GLU A 98 -11.16 -14.88 5.11
C GLU A 98 -10.63 -15.81 4.00
N PRO A 99 -11.01 -15.56 2.74
CA PRO A 99 -10.51 -16.32 1.60
C PRO A 99 -8.99 -16.37 1.61
N ARG A 100 -8.45 -17.59 1.64
CA ARG A 100 -7.02 -17.79 1.63
C ARG A 100 -6.54 -17.33 0.26
N THR A 101 -5.84 -16.20 0.17
CA THR A 101 -5.13 -15.89 -1.07
C THR A 101 -4.15 -17.04 -1.25
N PRO A 102 -4.26 -17.86 -2.32
CA PRO A 102 -3.39 -19.03 -2.45
C PRO A 102 -1.95 -18.53 -2.36
N PRO A 103 -1.08 -19.21 -1.58
CA PRO A 103 0.30 -18.81 -1.47
C PRO A 103 0.83 -18.62 -2.89
N ALA A 104 1.48 -17.48 -3.13
CA ALA A 104 2.16 -17.19 -4.40
C ALA A 104 3.39 -18.10 -4.60
N GLU A 105 3.32 -19.33 -4.10
CA GLU A 105 4.31 -20.37 -4.14
C GLU A 105 3.84 -21.39 -5.18
N GLU A 106 4.38 -21.17 -6.38
CA GLU A 106 4.58 -22.20 -7.39
C GLU A 106 3.35 -22.66 -8.19
N VAL A 107 2.72 -21.72 -8.90
CA VAL A 107 2.31 -22.06 -10.28
C VAL A 107 3.60 -22.29 -11.06
N GLN A 108 4.17 -23.49 -10.93
CA GLN A 108 5.24 -23.96 -11.80
C GLN A 108 4.69 -23.78 -13.23
N PRO A 109 5.29 -22.91 -14.07
CA PRO A 109 4.83 -22.78 -15.44
C PRO A 109 4.84 -24.18 -16.04
N PRO A 110 3.80 -24.56 -16.82
CA PRO A 110 3.68 -25.92 -17.33
C PRO A 110 5.03 -26.30 -17.92
N ARG A 111 5.65 -27.34 -17.35
CA ARG A 111 6.98 -27.82 -17.75
C ARG A 111 6.93 -28.01 -19.26
N VAL A 112 7.47 -27.06 -20.01
CA VAL A 112 7.50 -27.12 -21.46
C VAL A 112 8.44 -28.26 -21.77
N ASP A 113 7.88 -29.43 -22.05
CA ASP A 113 8.63 -30.60 -22.45
C ASP A 113 9.46 -30.21 -23.68
N PRO A 114 10.81 -30.21 -23.61
CA PRO A 114 11.66 -29.79 -24.72
C PRO A 114 11.39 -30.58 -26.00
N HIS A 115 10.81 -31.78 -25.85
CA HIS A 115 10.50 -32.69 -26.94
C HIS A 115 9.22 -32.35 -27.71
N ASN A 116 8.38 -31.43 -27.21
CA ASN A 116 7.13 -31.04 -27.89
C ASN A 116 7.18 -29.65 -28.53
N ARG A 117 8.37 -29.21 -28.97
CA ARG A 117 8.52 -27.94 -29.67
C ARG A 117 7.95 -28.07 -31.09
N PRO A 118 6.90 -27.32 -31.47
CA PRO A 118 6.49 -27.30 -32.87
C PRO A 118 7.62 -26.72 -33.73
N PRO A 119 7.82 -27.22 -34.96
CA PRO A 119 8.87 -26.73 -35.85
C PRO A 119 8.65 -25.23 -36.11
N ARG A 120 9.68 -24.42 -35.87
CA ARG A 120 9.66 -22.97 -36.11
C ARG A 120 9.39 -22.73 -37.60
N SER A 121 8.18 -22.29 -37.95
CA SER A 121 7.88 -21.81 -39.30
C SER A 121 8.64 -20.50 -39.52
N SER A 122 9.70 -20.57 -40.32
CA SER A 122 10.49 -19.44 -40.79
C SER A 122 9.76 -18.68 -41.90
N SER A 123 8.60 -18.09 -41.59
CA SER A 123 7.93 -17.13 -42.47
C SER A 123 8.57 -15.76 -42.32
N ARG A 124 9.59 -15.56 -43.16
CA ARG A 124 10.32 -14.32 -43.46
C ARG A 124 9.33 -13.25 -43.98
N PRO A 125 9.17 -12.08 -43.33
CA PRO A 125 8.37 -11.00 -43.89
C PRO A 125 9.21 -10.22 -44.89
N ASP A 126 8.80 -10.31 -46.15
CA ASP A 126 9.36 -9.62 -47.29
C ASP A 126 9.17 -8.10 -47.15
N GLY A 127 10.28 -7.37 -47.24
CA GLY A 127 10.29 -5.92 -47.14
C GLY A 127 9.65 -5.29 -48.38
N ARG A 128 8.49 -4.64 -48.21
CA ARG A 128 8.00 -3.65 -49.17
C ARG A 128 7.61 -2.35 -48.48
N THR A 129 8.57 -1.44 -48.55
CA THR A 129 8.44 0.02 -48.53
C THR A 129 7.26 0.52 -49.37
N ARG A 130 6.31 1.24 -48.75
CA ARG A 130 5.67 2.46 -49.31
C ARG A 130 5.22 3.39 -48.18
N SER A 131 6.01 4.45 -47.96
CA SER A 131 5.51 5.77 -47.53
C SER A 131 4.98 6.53 -48.77
N PRO A 132 4.35 7.72 -48.68
CA PRO A 132 3.77 8.46 -47.55
C PRO A 132 2.34 8.97 -47.84
N GLU A 133 1.51 9.29 -46.82
CA GLU A 133 0.54 10.39 -47.03
C GLU A 133 0.35 11.23 -45.77
N ARG A 134 0.69 12.50 -45.98
CA ARG A 134 0.71 13.62 -45.07
C ARG A 134 -0.67 14.27 -45.16
N ARG A 135 -1.51 14.14 -44.15
CA ARG A 135 -2.68 15.03 -43.98
C ARG A 135 -2.61 15.76 -42.64
N THR A 136 -1.97 16.92 -42.74
CA THR A 136 -2.15 18.07 -41.86
C THR A 136 -3.60 18.54 -41.90
N GLY A 137 -4.28 18.53 -40.74
CA GLY A 137 -5.57 19.18 -40.53
C GLY A 137 -5.53 20.00 -39.23
N PRO A 138 -5.93 21.28 -39.24
CA PRO A 138 -5.85 22.15 -38.06
C PRO A 138 -7.05 22.01 -37.10
N ARG A 139 -6.76 22.07 -35.79
CA ARG A 139 -7.68 22.47 -34.69
C ARG A 139 -8.18 23.91 -34.94
N PRO A 140 -9.40 24.37 -34.54
CA PRO A 140 -9.73 24.63 -33.11
C PRO A 140 -11.24 24.69 -32.72
N GLY A 141 -11.53 24.87 -31.41
CA GLY A 141 -12.84 25.32 -30.88
C GLY A 141 -13.13 24.73 -29.48
N ARG A 142 -12.83 25.37 -28.34
CA ARG A 142 -13.38 26.59 -27.69
C ARG A 142 -14.72 26.36 -26.95
N ARG A 143 -14.60 26.18 -25.63
CA ARG A 143 -15.44 26.60 -24.46
C ARG A 143 -16.98 26.56 -24.55
N VAL A 144 -17.60 25.94 -23.53
CA VAL A 144 -18.78 26.47 -22.81
C VAL A 144 -18.71 26.06 -21.32
N PRO A 145 -18.85 26.98 -20.34
CA PRO A 145 -19.11 26.65 -18.94
C PRO A 145 -20.62 26.44 -18.70
N ARG A 146 -20.99 25.35 -18.00
CA ARG A 146 -22.35 25.18 -17.49
C ARG A 146 -22.49 25.91 -16.15
N ARG A 147 -23.54 26.73 -16.08
CA ARG A 147 -24.14 27.30 -14.88
C ARG A 147 -24.53 26.23 -13.88
#